data_AF-A0A3B8RL39-F1
#
_entry.id   AF-A0A3B8RL39-F1
#
_cell.length_a   1.000
_cell.length_b   1.000
_cell.length_c   1.000
_cell.angle_alpha   90.00
_cell.angle_beta   90.00
_cell.angle_gamma   90.00
#
_symmetry.space_group_name_H-M   'P 1'
#
loop_
_entity.id
_entity.type
_entity.pdbx_description
1 polymer ?
#
loop_
_entity_poly.entity_id
_entity_poly.type
_entity_poly.pdbx_seq_one_letter_code
_entity_poly.pdbx_strand_id
1 'polypeptide(L)'
;MGGDSPGYFFLDSIDEAKLREKSFETALRHLEKSLTTRNMLRSKIIVSCRVSDWRFRFDKETFEKFISIEKTKSITRDDNQNLSQIDKNISEPTSTSQTDQLKVNIFSISPLDKNQVKILAEFYGVENYKEFISAIDENDYWHLSERPQDVEWLSSYWKSNNKLGRYAELIENNIDKKLEEVNVNRPRIGEMTKDKLREGVEILATAITLSKKSFISLPDDYKNKTVLLDSINPEEVLFDWTPNDIENLLRRGIFDEATYGRVKFHHRAVIEYLIALWIKRLIDNKCPQHQINNILFGTTFGFEEIKHS
;
A
#
# COMPACT_ATOMS: atom_id res chain seq x y z
N MET A 1 -29.85 -8.60 -20.75
CA MET A 1 -29.25 -7.48 -21.52
C MET A 1 -28.19 -8.07 -22.44
N GLY A 2 -28.41 -8.00 -23.76
CA GLY A 2 -27.59 -8.71 -24.77
C GLY A 2 -27.03 -7.77 -25.83
N GLY A 3 -26.08 -6.91 -25.46
CA GLY A 3 -25.19 -6.26 -26.43
C GLY A 3 -23.86 -7.01 -26.48
N ASP A 4 -23.17 -7.02 -27.63
CA ASP A 4 -21.90 -7.74 -27.85
C ASP A 4 -20.64 -6.94 -27.45
N SER A 5 -20.77 -5.67 -27.05
CA SER A 5 -19.64 -4.80 -26.69
C SER A 5 -18.90 -5.24 -25.41
N PRO A 6 -17.61 -4.95 -25.23
CA PRO A 6 -16.91 -5.25 -23.99
C PRO A 6 -17.58 -4.61 -22.76
N GLY A 7 -17.71 -5.37 -21.68
CA GLY A 7 -18.22 -4.87 -20.39
C GLY A 7 -17.08 -4.42 -19.48
N TYR A 8 -17.26 -3.34 -18.74
CA TYR A 8 -16.28 -2.86 -17.75
C TYR A 8 -16.88 -2.97 -16.34
N PHE A 9 -16.17 -3.65 -15.45
CA PHE A 9 -16.55 -3.81 -14.04
C PHE A 9 -15.48 -3.15 -13.18
N PHE A 10 -15.87 -2.11 -12.45
CA PHE A 10 -15.03 -1.45 -11.47
C PHE A 10 -15.43 -1.96 -10.09
N LEU A 11 -14.54 -2.72 -9.48
CA LEU A 11 -14.68 -3.21 -8.12
C LEU A 11 -13.89 -2.27 -7.23
N ASP A 12 -14.59 -1.27 -6.67
CA ASP A 12 -13.98 -0.29 -5.80
C ASP A 12 -13.68 -0.91 -4.43
N SER A 13 -12.48 -0.65 -3.92
CA SER A 13 -12.09 -0.83 -2.53
C SER A 13 -12.35 -2.26 -2.01
N ILE A 14 -11.53 -3.24 -2.44
CA ILE A 14 -11.56 -4.63 -1.92
C ILE A 14 -11.62 -4.66 -0.39
N ASP A 15 -10.98 -3.69 0.25
CA ASP A 15 -10.98 -3.51 1.69
C ASP A 15 -12.38 -3.28 2.28
N GLU A 16 -13.26 -2.52 1.63
CA GLU A 16 -14.66 -2.35 2.06
C GLU A 16 -15.49 -3.64 1.98
N ALA A 17 -15.16 -4.52 1.03
CA ALA A 17 -15.75 -5.85 0.99
C ALA A 17 -15.26 -6.71 2.18
N LYS A 18 -13.95 -6.70 2.47
CA LYS A 18 -13.34 -7.40 3.61
C LYS A 18 -13.88 -6.91 4.96
N LEU A 19 -14.18 -5.61 5.06
CA LEU A 19 -14.75 -4.97 6.25
C LEU A 19 -16.18 -5.42 6.59
N ARG A 20 -16.93 -5.96 5.62
CA ARG A 20 -18.28 -6.51 5.82
C ARG A 20 -18.29 -8.04 5.93
N GLU A 21 -17.18 -8.64 6.36
CA GLU A 21 -16.95 -10.09 6.42
C GLU A 21 -17.09 -10.81 5.06
N LYS A 22 -17.05 -10.06 3.95
CA LYS A 22 -17.08 -10.64 2.60
C LYS A 22 -15.65 -10.76 2.11
N SER A 23 -15.21 -11.98 1.82
CA SER A 23 -13.90 -12.17 1.20
C SER A 23 -13.89 -11.62 -0.23
N PHE A 24 -12.73 -11.15 -0.70
CA PHE A 24 -12.50 -10.80 -2.11
C PHE A 24 -12.97 -11.93 -3.04
N GLU A 25 -12.67 -13.17 -2.66
CA GLU A 25 -13.15 -14.38 -3.33
C GLU A 25 -14.68 -14.46 -3.41
N THR A 26 -15.40 -14.07 -2.35
CA THR A 26 -16.87 -14.04 -2.36
C THR A 26 -17.40 -13.01 -3.35
N ALA A 27 -16.77 -11.84 -3.46
CA ALA A 27 -17.15 -10.82 -4.45
C ALA A 27 -16.95 -11.33 -5.88
N LEU A 28 -15.80 -11.97 -6.16
CA LEU A 28 -15.53 -12.60 -7.46
C LEU A 28 -16.53 -13.71 -7.77
N ARG A 29 -16.86 -14.56 -6.80
CA ARG A 29 -17.86 -15.63 -6.96
C ARG A 29 -19.27 -15.08 -7.27
N HIS A 30 -19.64 -13.94 -6.68
CA HIS A 30 -20.92 -13.29 -6.99
C HIS A 30 -20.92 -12.73 -8.42
N LEU A 31 -19.80 -12.16 -8.86
CA LEU A 31 -19.62 -11.71 -10.24
C LEU A 31 -19.69 -12.89 -11.22
N GLU A 32 -19.03 -14.02 -10.89
CA GLU A 32 -19.09 -15.27 -11.65
C GLU A 32 -20.53 -15.74 -11.86
N LYS A 33 -21.31 -15.80 -10.77
CA LYS A 33 -22.71 -16.27 -10.82
C LYS A 33 -23.63 -15.33 -11.59
N SER A 34 -23.29 -14.05 -11.66
CA SER A 34 -24.12 -13.02 -12.29
C SER A 34 -23.87 -12.89 -13.79
N LEU A 35 -22.73 -13.40 -14.29
CA LEU A 35 -22.34 -13.29 -15.69
C LEU A 35 -22.34 -14.66 -16.37
N THR A 36 -22.94 -14.74 -17.54
CA THR A 36 -22.73 -15.92 -18.41
C THR A 36 -21.27 -15.98 -18.84
N THR A 37 -20.71 -17.18 -19.03
CA THR A 37 -19.32 -17.37 -19.48
C THR A 37 -18.96 -16.58 -20.75
N ARG A 38 -19.88 -16.47 -21.73
CA ARG A 38 -19.70 -15.63 -22.92
C ARG A 38 -19.52 -14.15 -22.58
N ASN A 39 -20.24 -13.65 -21.58
CA ASN A 39 -20.09 -12.27 -21.12
C ASN A 39 -18.81 -12.06 -20.33
N MET A 40 -18.35 -13.06 -19.58
CA MET A 40 -17.11 -12.96 -18.83
C MET A 40 -15.89 -12.79 -19.74
N LEU A 41 -15.82 -13.52 -20.86
CA LEU A 41 -14.70 -13.42 -21.81
C LEU A 41 -14.48 -12.01 -22.39
N ARG A 42 -15.56 -11.23 -22.49
CA ARG A 42 -15.53 -9.84 -22.98
C ARG A 42 -15.56 -8.80 -21.86
N SER A 43 -15.45 -9.25 -20.60
CA SER A 43 -15.46 -8.38 -19.43
C SER A 43 -14.04 -7.95 -19.08
N LYS A 44 -13.84 -6.66 -18.85
CA LYS A 44 -12.64 -6.09 -18.25
C LYS A 44 -12.96 -5.75 -16.80
N ILE A 45 -12.22 -6.37 -15.89
CA ILE A 45 -12.42 -6.22 -14.45
C ILE A 45 -11.26 -5.43 -13.90
N ILE A 46 -11.57 -4.30 -13.28
CA ILE A 46 -10.62 -3.37 -12.68
C ILE A 46 -10.94 -3.36 -11.20
N VAL A 47 -9.91 -3.55 -10.38
CA VAL A 47 -10.06 -3.66 -8.93
C VAL A 47 -9.15 -2.64 -8.27
N SER A 48 -9.70 -1.79 -7.40
CA SER A 48 -8.92 -0.88 -6.55
C SER A 48 -8.86 -1.43 -5.12
N CYS A 49 -7.74 -1.21 -4.45
CA CYS A 49 -7.55 -1.57 -3.04
C CYS A 49 -6.40 -0.75 -2.42
N ARG A 50 -6.40 -0.65 -1.09
CA ARG A 50 -5.21 -0.22 -0.35
C ARG A 50 -4.15 -1.33 -0.42
N VAL A 51 -2.89 -0.93 -0.39
CA VAL A 51 -1.77 -1.86 -0.57
C VAL A 51 -1.64 -2.83 0.60
N SER A 52 -1.85 -2.33 1.81
CA SER A 52 -1.93 -3.13 3.04
C SER A 52 -3.04 -4.19 2.99
N ASP A 53 -4.07 -3.95 2.19
CA ASP A 53 -5.24 -4.82 2.05
C ASP A 53 -5.10 -5.79 0.86
N TRP A 54 -4.09 -5.61 0.01
CA TRP A 54 -3.77 -6.52 -1.08
C TRP A 54 -2.82 -7.62 -0.62
N ARG A 55 -3.36 -8.82 -0.43
CA ARG A 55 -2.55 -10.01 -0.13
C ARG A 55 -1.84 -10.47 -1.41
N PHE A 56 -0.62 -9.99 -1.60
CA PHE A 56 0.05 -10.03 -2.90
C PHE A 56 0.01 -11.40 -3.59
N ARG A 57 0.22 -12.49 -2.86
CA ARG A 57 0.20 -13.85 -3.42
C ARG A 57 -1.22 -14.40 -3.47
N PHE A 58 -1.92 -14.42 -2.34
CA PHE A 58 -3.24 -15.06 -2.24
C PHE A 58 -4.30 -14.37 -3.12
N ASP A 59 -4.42 -13.04 -3.04
CA ASP A 59 -5.44 -12.31 -3.80
C ASP A 59 -5.12 -12.33 -5.30
N LYS A 60 -3.83 -12.28 -5.69
CA LYS A 60 -3.40 -12.47 -7.09
C LYS A 60 -3.76 -13.86 -7.61
N GLU A 61 -3.38 -14.92 -6.90
CA GLU A 61 -3.70 -16.30 -7.30
C GLU A 61 -5.22 -16.53 -7.37
N THR A 62 -5.97 -15.95 -6.45
CA THR A 62 -7.44 -16.01 -6.44
C THR A 62 -8.00 -15.37 -7.71
N PHE A 63 -7.48 -14.19 -8.08
CA PHE A 63 -7.92 -13.48 -9.29
C PHE A 63 -7.50 -14.22 -10.58
N GLU A 64 -6.28 -14.76 -10.64
CA GLU A 64 -5.79 -15.57 -11.77
C GLU A 64 -6.64 -16.85 -11.98
N LYS A 65 -6.99 -17.55 -10.88
CA LYS A 65 -7.87 -18.72 -10.92
C LYS A 65 -9.26 -18.35 -11.44
N PHE A 66 -9.82 -17.25 -10.93
CA PHE A 66 -11.13 -16.75 -11.35
C PHE A 66 -11.18 -16.48 -12.87
N ILE A 67 -10.16 -15.79 -13.42
CA ILE A 67 -10.10 -15.54 -14.87
C ILE A 67 -9.89 -16.83 -15.67
N SER A 68 -9.05 -17.74 -15.18
CA SER A 68 -8.69 -18.99 -15.88
C SER A 68 -9.87 -19.97 -15.99
N ILE A 69 -10.66 -20.13 -14.92
CA ILE A 69 -11.83 -21.02 -14.89
C ILE A 69 -12.85 -20.63 -15.97
N GLU A 70 -13.09 -19.33 -16.16
CA GLU A 70 -14.09 -18.85 -17.10
C GLU A 70 -13.67 -19.04 -18.57
N LYS A 71 -12.35 -19.01 -18.86
CA LYS A 71 -11.84 -19.35 -20.19
C LYS A 71 -11.95 -20.86 -20.49
N THR A 72 -11.75 -21.74 -19.51
CA THR A 72 -11.92 -23.18 -19.71
C THR A 72 -13.39 -23.58 -19.92
N LYS A 73 -14.31 -22.91 -19.20
CA LYS A 73 -15.76 -23.11 -19.37
C LYS A 73 -16.27 -22.64 -20.74
N SER A 74 -15.61 -21.69 -21.40
CA SER A 74 -16.00 -21.26 -22.75
C SER A 74 -15.54 -22.26 -23.81
N ILE A 75 -14.28 -22.69 -23.74
CA ILE A 75 -13.70 -23.64 -24.71
C ILE A 75 -14.51 -24.94 -24.74
N THR A 76 -14.82 -25.50 -23.57
CA THR A 76 -15.61 -26.75 -23.45
C THR A 76 -17.07 -26.63 -23.88
N ARG A 77 -17.63 -25.43 -24.01
CA ARG A 77 -19.02 -25.21 -24.45
C ARG A 77 -19.13 -24.96 -25.95
N ASP A 78 -18.14 -24.33 -26.56
CA ASP A 78 -18.10 -24.15 -28.02
C ASP A 78 -17.77 -25.48 -28.73
N ASP A 79 -16.95 -26.36 -28.13
CA ASP A 79 -16.63 -27.67 -28.71
C ASP A 79 -17.79 -28.69 -28.63
N ASN A 80 -18.74 -28.51 -27.69
CA ASN A 80 -19.88 -29.41 -27.54
C ASN A 80 -21.06 -29.14 -28.51
N GLN A 81 -20.94 -28.16 -29.41
CA GLN A 81 -21.93 -27.91 -30.47
C GLN A 81 -21.62 -28.61 -31.79
N ASN A 82 -20.50 -29.34 -31.91
CA ASN A 82 -20.15 -30.13 -33.10
C ASN A 82 -19.77 -31.58 -32.75
N LEU A 83 -20.62 -32.28 -32.01
CA LEU A 83 -20.54 -33.74 -31.86
C LEU A 83 -21.61 -34.44 -32.70
N SER A 84 -21.44 -34.33 -34.02
CA SER A 84 -21.93 -35.36 -34.93
C SER A 84 -20.87 -35.65 -35.99
N GLN A 85 -20.29 -36.84 -35.85
CA GLN A 85 -19.43 -37.55 -36.81
C GLN A 85 -17.95 -37.09 -36.87
N ILE A 86 -17.04 -37.91 -36.30
CA ILE A 86 -16.09 -38.76 -37.04
C ILE A 86 -15.06 -39.41 -36.08
N ASP A 87 -15.01 -40.73 -36.21
CA ASP A 87 -13.97 -41.74 -35.99
C ASP A 87 -12.86 -41.66 -34.92
N LYS A 88 -12.76 -42.83 -34.27
CA LYS A 88 -11.63 -43.34 -33.49
C LYS A 88 -10.35 -43.29 -34.32
N ASN A 89 -9.41 -42.42 -33.97
CA ASN A 89 -7.99 -42.75 -34.00
C ASN A 89 -7.25 -41.88 -32.98
N ILE A 90 -6.68 -42.58 -32.00
CA ILE A 90 -5.81 -42.04 -30.97
C ILE A 90 -4.54 -41.57 -31.66
N SER A 91 -4.28 -40.27 -31.63
CA SER A 91 -2.96 -39.71 -31.87
C SER A 91 -2.80 -38.53 -30.92
N GLU A 92 -1.79 -38.64 -30.06
CA GLU A 92 -1.42 -37.66 -29.06
C GLU A 92 -1.27 -36.26 -29.70
N PRO A 93 -1.86 -35.20 -29.12
CA PRO A 93 -1.51 -33.86 -29.54
C PRO A 93 -0.19 -33.45 -28.87
N THR A 94 0.93 -33.78 -29.54
CA THR A 94 2.13 -32.95 -29.46
C THR A 94 1.80 -31.63 -30.15
N SER A 95 1.44 -30.62 -29.38
CA SER A 95 1.32 -29.24 -29.87
C SER A 95 1.53 -28.26 -28.72
N THR A 96 2.78 -27.79 -28.64
CA THR A 96 3.22 -26.52 -28.08
C THR A 96 2.27 -25.40 -28.50
N SER A 97 1.18 -25.24 -27.75
CA SER A 97 0.40 -24.00 -27.74
C SER A 97 0.92 -23.22 -26.55
N GLN A 98 1.70 -22.18 -26.82
CA GLN A 98 1.96 -21.12 -25.84
C GLN A 98 0.59 -20.68 -25.33
N THR A 99 0.23 -21.12 -24.14
CA THR A 99 -0.92 -20.60 -23.43
C THR A 99 -0.58 -19.15 -23.17
N ASP A 100 -1.26 -18.23 -23.85
CA ASP A 100 -1.38 -16.84 -23.42
C ASP A 100 -1.95 -16.88 -22.00
N GLN A 101 -1.05 -17.02 -21.01
CA GLN A 101 -1.37 -16.99 -19.61
C GLN A 101 -1.95 -15.61 -19.35
N LEU A 102 -3.22 -15.60 -18.96
CA LEU A 102 -3.93 -14.40 -18.57
C LEU A 102 -3.16 -13.75 -17.42
N LYS A 103 -2.39 -12.71 -17.73
CA LYS A 103 -1.54 -12.03 -16.77
C LYS A 103 -2.36 -10.96 -16.06
N VAL A 104 -2.42 -11.06 -14.73
CA VAL A 104 -2.97 -9.99 -13.90
C VAL A 104 -1.99 -8.83 -13.92
N ASN A 105 -2.44 -7.69 -14.45
CA ASN A 105 -1.66 -6.45 -14.46
C ASN A 105 -1.93 -5.70 -13.16
N ILE A 106 -0.86 -5.33 -12.48
CA ILE A 106 -0.90 -4.57 -11.22
C ILE A 106 -0.35 -3.17 -11.53
N PHE A 107 -1.09 -2.14 -11.12
CA PHE A 107 -0.74 -0.75 -11.32
C PHE A 107 -0.72 -0.04 -9.96
N SER A 108 0.12 0.99 -9.85
CA SER A 108 0.09 1.96 -8.76
C SER A 108 -0.23 3.34 -9.33
N ILE A 109 -0.73 4.23 -8.47
CA ILE A 109 -0.99 5.63 -8.84
C ILE A 109 0.31 6.41 -8.67
N SER A 110 0.75 7.10 -9.72
CA SER A 110 1.95 7.93 -9.66
C SER A 110 1.75 9.16 -8.76
N PRO A 111 2.81 9.66 -8.13
CA PRO A 111 2.78 10.95 -7.43
C PRO A 111 2.23 12.08 -8.28
N LEU A 112 1.59 13.04 -7.63
CA LEU A 112 1.10 14.25 -8.26
C LEU A 112 2.26 15.11 -8.76
N ASP A 113 2.11 15.66 -9.96
CA ASP A 113 3.00 16.70 -10.46
C ASP A 113 2.66 18.09 -9.89
N LYS A 114 3.58 19.06 -10.05
CA LYS A 114 3.40 20.43 -9.52
C LYS A 114 2.13 21.11 -10.03
N ASN A 115 1.71 20.84 -11.27
CA ASN A 115 0.50 21.44 -11.84
C ASN A 115 -0.76 20.81 -11.24
N GLN A 116 -0.75 19.49 -11.02
CA GLN A 116 -1.85 18.78 -10.35
C GLN A 116 -2.00 19.24 -8.89
N VAL A 117 -0.89 19.44 -8.17
CA VAL A 117 -0.90 20.01 -6.81
C VAL A 117 -1.54 21.39 -6.81
N LYS A 118 -1.18 22.25 -7.76
CA LYS A 118 -1.80 23.58 -7.91
C LYS A 118 -3.31 23.49 -8.10
N ILE A 119 -3.77 22.68 -9.06
CA ILE A 119 -5.21 22.52 -9.37
C ILE A 119 -5.98 22.05 -8.14
N LEU A 120 -5.41 21.09 -7.39
CA LEU A 120 -6.02 20.59 -6.17
C LEU A 120 -6.01 21.63 -5.04
N ALA A 121 -4.93 22.37 -4.84
CA ALA A 121 -4.86 23.42 -3.83
C ALA A 121 -5.90 24.54 -4.08
N GLU A 122 -6.07 24.95 -5.35
CA GLU A 122 -7.14 25.86 -5.75
C GLU A 122 -8.54 25.28 -5.45
N PHE A 123 -8.77 24.00 -5.79
CA PHE A 123 -10.02 23.30 -5.49
C PHE A 123 -10.31 23.24 -3.98
N TYR A 124 -9.29 23.02 -3.14
CA TYR A 124 -9.42 23.03 -1.69
C TYR A 124 -9.51 24.44 -1.07
N GLY A 125 -9.60 25.48 -1.89
CA GLY A 125 -9.88 26.85 -1.46
C GLY A 125 -8.67 27.62 -0.95
N VAL A 126 -7.46 27.31 -1.42
CA VAL A 126 -6.29 28.16 -1.16
C VAL A 126 -6.39 29.42 -2.02
N GLU A 127 -6.82 30.53 -1.43
CA GLU A 127 -7.06 31.80 -2.14
C GLU A 127 -5.79 32.38 -2.78
N ASN A 128 -4.66 32.31 -2.07
CA ASN A 128 -3.35 32.74 -2.58
C ASN A 128 -2.46 31.52 -2.90
N TYR A 129 -2.86 30.74 -3.90
CA TYR A 129 -2.11 29.54 -4.28
C TYR A 129 -0.65 29.85 -4.68
N LYS A 130 -0.34 31.08 -5.13
CA LYS A 130 1.04 31.46 -5.49
C LYS A 130 1.95 31.46 -4.28
N GLU A 131 1.54 32.10 -3.19
CA GLU A 131 2.30 32.07 -1.93
C GLU A 131 2.42 30.67 -1.35
N PHE A 132 1.34 29.88 -1.44
CA PHE A 132 1.35 28.48 -1.02
C PHE A 132 2.39 27.66 -1.79
N ILE A 133 2.39 27.73 -3.12
CA ILE A 133 3.36 27.02 -3.97
C ILE A 133 4.78 27.53 -3.74
N SER A 134 4.98 28.85 -3.62
CA SER A 134 6.28 29.44 -3.29
C SER A 134 6.81 28.92 -1.95
N ALA A 135 5.95 28.83 -0.93
CA ALA A 135 6.35 28.31 0.39
C ALA A 135 6.76 26.83 0.33
N ILE A 136 6.09 26.01 -0.50
CA ILE A 136 6.49 24.61 -0.72
C ILE A 136 7.85 24.53 -1.41
N ASP A 137 8.06 25.35 -2.45
CA ASP A 137 9.28 25.33 -3.27
C ASP A 137 10.50 25.85 -2.50
N GLU A 138 10.37 26.97 -1.78
CA GLU A 138 11.44 27.59 -1.00
C GLU A 138 11.94 26.71 0.15
N ASN A 139 11.08 25.82 0.68
CA ASN A 139 11.41 24.94 1.80
C ASN A 139 11.64 23.48 1.38
N ASP A 140 11.53 23.14 0.09
CA ASP A 140 11.64 21.77 -0.44
C ASP A 140 10.64 20.78 0.18
N TYR A 141 9.39 21.21 0.35
CA TYR A 141 8.32 20.41 0.97
C TYR A 141 7.45 19.65 -0.03
N TRP A 142 7.90 19.50 -1.28
CA TRP A 142 7.12 18.83 -2.34
C TRP A 142 6.72 17.39 -1.98
N HIS A 143 7.57 16.68 -1.26
CA HIS A 143 7.30 15.32 -0.76
C HIS A 143 6.10 15.24 0.22
N LEU A 144 5.58 16.37 0.69
CA LEU A 144 4.36 16.45 1.51
C LEU A 144 3.11 16.76 0.69
N SER A 145 3.19 16.68 -0.64
CA SER A 145 2.11 17.02 -1.57
C SER A 145 1.96 16.03 -2.72
N GLU A 146 2.55 14.84 -2.59
CA GLU A 146 2.61 13.84 -3.66
C GLU A 146 1.28 13.12 -3.89
N ARG A 147 0.32 13.22 -2.97
CA ARG A 147 -0.98 12.55 -3.05
C ARG A 147 -2.14 13.51 -2.88
N PRO A 148 -3.33 13.20 -3.43
CA PRO A 148 -4.50 14.07 -3.28
C PRO A 148 -4.84 14.43 -1.83
N GLN A 149 -4.79 13.43 -0.92
CA GLN A 149 -5.03 13.66 0.51
C GLN A 149 -3.90 14.45 1.20
N ASP A 150 -2.67 14.33 0.72
CA ASP A 150 -1.56 15.15 1.21
C ASP A 150 -1.78 16.62 0.83
N VAL A 151 -2.23 16.90 -0.40
CA VAL A 151 -2.58 18.27 -0.84
C VAL A 151 -3.77 18.81 -0.06
N GLU A 152 -4.80 18.00 0.20
CA GLU A 152 -5.94 18.37 1.04
C GLU A 152 -5.51 18.80 2.46
N TRP A 153 -4.67 17.97 3.09
CA TRP A 153 -4.13 18.25 4.41
C TRP A 153 -3.27 19.51 4.40
N LEU A 154 -2.32 19.63 3.47
CA LEU A 154 -1.40 20.75 3.40
C LEU A 154 -2.12 22.07 3.09
N SER A 155 -3.16 22.02 2.25
CA SER A 155 -4.06 23.16 1.99
C SER A 155 -4.82 23.57 3.26
N SER A 156 -5.31 22.61 4.04
CA SER A 156 -6.01 22.88 5.30
C SER A 156 -5.07 23.44 6.37
N TYR A 157 -3.85 22.91 6.44
CA TYR A 157 -2.78 23.41 7.32
C TYR A 157 -2.42 24.87 6.96
N TRP A 158 -2.21 25.16 5.67
CA TRP A 158 -1.91 26.50 5.19
C TRP A 158 -3.00 27.50 5.55
N LYS A 159 -4.27 27.19 5.27
CA LYS A 159 -5.41 28.08 5.59
C LYS A 159 -5.54 28.36 7.07
N SER A 160 -5.19 27.40 7.92
CA SER A 160 -5.31 27.55 9.38
C SER A 160 -4.18 28.37 9.99
N ASN A 161 -2.98 28.34 9.38
CA ASN A 161 -1.77 28.93 9.95
C ASN A 161 -1.23 30.15 9.18
N ASN A 162 -1.70 30.37 7.95
CA ASN A 162 -1.20 31.36 6.98
C ASN A 162 0.31 31.24 6.65
N LYS A 163 0.93 30.10 7.00
CA LYS A 163 2.33 29.73 6.70
C LYS A 163 2.54 28.23 6.93
N LEU A 164 3.61 27.67 6.37
CA LEU A 164 3.98 26.26 6.58
C LEU A 164 4.77 26.00 7.88
N GLY A 165 5.36 27.04 8.49
CA GLY A 165 6.05 26.91 9.78
C GLY A 165 7.40 26.22 9.70
N ARG A 166 7.88 25.71 10.85
CA ARG A 166 9.15 24.96 10.90
C ARG A 166 8.94 23.52 10.44
N TYR A 167 9.93 22.96 9.76
CA TYR A 167 9.85 21.60 9.23
C TYR A 167 9.44 20.55 10.27
N ALA A 168 10.03 20.61 11.47
CA ALA A 168 9.71 19.67 12.56
C ALA A 168 8.24 19.74 13.02
N GLU A 169 7.64 20.94 13.03
CA GLU A 169 6.23 21.13 13.40
C GLU A 169 5.30 20.60 12.30
N LEU A 170 5.69 20.83 11.04
CA LEU A 170 4.93 20.38 9.88
C LEU A 170 4.96 18.86 9.73
N ILE A 171 6.13 18.23 9.87
CA ILE A 171 6.29 16.77 9.85
C ILE A 171 5.53 16.12 11.00
N GLU A 172 5.59 16.68 12.20
CA GLU A 172 4.84 16.13 13.34
C GLU A 172 3.34 16.14 13.08
N ASN A 173 2.81 17.27 12.60
CA ASN A 173 1.40 17.38 12.25
C ASN A 173 1.01 16.41 11.12
N ASN A 174 1.89 16.22 10.13
CA ASN A 174 1.66 15.27 9.04
C ASN A 174 1.56 13.84 9.55
N ILE A 175 2.47 13.44 10.45
CA ILE A 175 2.45 12.09 11.03
C ILE A 175 1.17 11.88 11.83
N ASP A 176 0.82 12.82 12.73
CA ASP A 176 -0.41 12.73 13.52
C ASP A 176 -1.64 12.55 12.63
N LYS A 177 -1.71 13.30 11.53
CA LYS A 177 -2.82 13.21 10.57
C LYS A 177 -2.83 11.89 9.81
N LYS A 178 -1.66 11.38 9.41
CA LYS A 178 -1.53 10.10 8.70
C LYS A 178 -1.81 8.88 9.59
N LEU A 179 -1.71 9.02 10.90
CA LEU A 179 -2.08 7.97 11.87
C LEU A 179 -3.59 7.91 12.15
N GLU A 180 -4.35 8.96 11.84
CA GLU A 180 -5.82 8.94 11.96
C GLU A 180 -6.43 8.01 10.88
N GLU A 181 -7.48 7.25 11.23
CA GLU A 181 -8.28 6.53 10.22
C GLU A 181 -9.42 7.43 9.78
N VAL A 182 -9.44 7.75 8.50
CA VAL A 182 -10.39 8.70 7.90
C VAL A 182 -11.73 8.03 7.61
N ASN A 183 -11.75 6.70 7.37
CA ASN A 183 -12.99 6.00 7.02
C ASN A 183 -13.85 5.69 8.25
N VAL A 184 -14.91 6.48 8.44
CA VAL A 184 -15.90 6.37 9.54
C VAL A 184 -16.66 5.04 9.53
N ASN A 185 -16.79 4.39 8.37
CA ASN A 185 -17.51 3.12 8.21
C ASN A 185 -16.66 1.89 8.54
N ARG A 186 -15.36 2.05 8.81
CA ARG A 186 -14.53 0.95 9.32
C ARG A 186 -14.90 0.70 10.79
N PRO A 187 -15.20 -0.55 11.19
CA PRO A 187 -15.45 -0.85 12.58
C PRO A 187 -14.26 -0.36 13.42
N ARG A 188 -14.56 0.48 14.42
CA ARG A 188 -13.62 0.90 15.49
C ARG A 188 -13.25 -0.26 16.42
N ILE A 189 -13.26 -1.49 15.92
CA ILE A 189 -13.06 -2.70 16.71
C ILE A 189 -11.56 -2.75 17.07
N GLY A 190 -11.28 -2.51 18.35
CA GLY A 190 -9.92 -2.41 18.88
C GLY A 190 -9.27 -1.06 18.56
N GLU A 191 -9.96 0.06 18.83
CA GLU A 191 -9.37 1.42 18.73
C GLU A 191 -8.02 1.47 19.45
N MET A 192 -6.96 1.38 18.66
CA MET A 192 -5.63 1.68 19.10
C MET A 192 -5.57 3.15 19.48
N THR A 193 -5.09 3.44 20.69
CA THR A 193 -4.88 4.83 21.10
C THR A 193 -3.87 5.50 20.16
N LYS A 194 -3.97 6.82 20.03
CA LYS A 194 -2.98 7.61 19.28
C LYS A 194 -1.57 7.31 19.75
N ASP A 195 -1.38 7.18 21.07
CA ASP A 195 -0.09 6.86 21.67
C ASP A 195 0.43 5.47 21.23
N LYS A 196 -0.43 4.44 21.19
CA LYS A 196 -0.03 3.11 20.73
C LYS A 196 0.34 3.13 19.24
N LEU A 197 -0.43 3.82 18.40
CA LEU A 197 -0.08 3.99 16.97
C LEU A 197 1.26 4.70 16.79
N ARG A 198 1.48 5.75 17.59
CA ARG A 198 2.70 6.54 17.60
C ARG A 198 3.92 5.71 17.98
N GLU A 199 3.80 4.95 19.06
CA GLU A 199 4.82 3.99 19.50
C GLU A 199 5.13 2.98 18.41
N GLY A 200 4.10 2.38 17.80
CA GLY A 200 4.27 1.37 16.75
C GLY A 200 5.05 1.88 15.54
N VAL A 201 4.70 3.06 15.00
CA VAL A 201 5.43 3.60 13.84
C VAL A 201 6.87 3.97 14.16
N GLU A 202 7.13 4.39 15.39
CA GLU A 202 8.48 4.73 15.81
C GLU A 202 9.35 3.49 15.99
N ILE A 203 8.80 2.42 16.56
CA ILE A 203 9.45 1.11 16.66
C ILE A 203 9.77 0.59 15.25
N LEU A 204 8.83 0.68 14.31
CA LEU A 204 9.04 0.25 12.92
C LEU A 204 10.12 1.09 12.21
N ALA A 205 10.09 2.41 12.33
CA ALA A 205 11.10 3.30 11.76
C ALA A 205 12.50 3.00 12.31
N THR A 206 12.59 2.78 13.62
CA THR A 206 13.83 2.41 14.30
C THR A 206 14.34 1.07 13.79
N ALA A 207 13.48 0.05 13.70
CA ALA A 207 13.87 -1.28 13.24
C ALA A 207 14.35 -1.29 11.79
N ILE A 208 13.67 -0.58 10.87
CA ILE A 208 14.11 -0.39 9.48
C ILE A 208 15.53 0.16 9.45
N THR A 209 15.78 1.24 10.20
CA THR A 209 17.07 1.93 10.17
C THR A 209 18.19 1.13 10.83
N LEU A 210 17.94 0.51 11.99
CA LEU A 210 18.95 -0.30 12.68
C LEU A 210 19.27 -1.61 11.95
N SER A 211 18.27 -2.19 11.26
CA SER A 211 18.46 -3.40 10.47
C SER A 211 18.98 -3.13 9.05
N LYS A 212 19.09 -1.85 8.64
CA LYS A 212 19.46 -1.42 7.28
C LYS A 212 18.60 -2.07 6.21
N LYS A 213 17.29 -2.11 6.46
CA LYS A 213 16.28 -2.61 5.54
C LYS A 213 15.46 -1.45 5.02
N SER A 214 14.85 -1.62 3.85
CA SER A 214 14.07 -0.55 3.21
C SER A 214 12.56 -0.68 3.41
N PHE A 215 12.08 -1.88 3.77
CA PHE A 215 10.67 -2.23 3.71
C PHE A 215 10.15 -2.90 4.99
N ILE A 216 8.83 -3.04 5.06
CA ILE A 216 8.10 -3.81 6.06
C ILE A 216 7.29 -4.87 5.30
N SER A 217 7.39 -6.14 5.69
CA SER A 217 6.58 -7.19 5.07
C SER A 217 5.10 -7.07 5.46
N LEU A 218 4.21 -7.55 4.60
CA LEU A 218 2.79 -7.74 4.90
C LEU A 218 2.52 -9.20 5.34
N PRO A 219 1.38 -9.48 6.02
CA PRO A 219 1.12 -10.77 6.69
C PRO A 219 1.39 -12.03 5.86
N ASP A 220 1.03 -12.02 4.59
CA ASP A 220 1.20 -13.16 3.68
C ASP A 220 2.68 -13.53 3.41
N ASP A 221 3.60 -12.59 3.63
CA ASP A 221 5.01 -12.72 3.31
C ASP A 221 5.94 -12.68 4.54
N TYR A 222 5.39 -12.76 5.76
CA TYR A 222 6.17 -12.80 7.01
C TYR A 222 7.18 -13.95 7.09
N LYS A 223 6.99 -15.05 6.34
CA LYS A 223 7.90 -16.20 6.31
C LYS A 223 8.68 -16.31 5.00
N ASN A 224 8.48 -15.37 4.07
CA ASN A 224 9.10 -15.42 2.76
C ASN A 224 10.52 -14.87 2.84
N LYS A 225 11.52 -15.77 2.85
CA LYS A 225 12.94 -15.41 2.98
C LYS A 225 13.40 -14.37 1.95
N THR A 226 12.91 -14.44 0.71
CA THR A 226 13.27 -13.47 -0.34
C THR A 226 12.70 -12.08 -0.06
N VAL A 227 11.51 -12.01 0.55
CA VAL A 227 10.92 -10.74 0.99
C VAL A 227 11.69 -10.14 2.17
N LEU A 228 12.04 -10.98 3.14
CA LEU A 228 12.70 -10.56 4.37
C LEU A 228 14.17 -10.13 4.20
N LEU A 229 14.79 -10.38 3.04
CA LEU A 229 16.16 -9.90 2.74
C LEU A 229 16.29 -8.38 2.90
N ASP A 230 15.25 -7.64 2.53
CA ASP A 230 15.22 -6.17 2.59
C ASP A 230 13.95 -5.64 3.29
N SER A 231 13.26 -6.52 4.05
CA SER A 231 12.08 -6.15 4.83
C SER A 231 12.18 -6.62 6.28
N ILE A 232 11.77 -5.79 7.23
CA ILE A 232 11.54 -6.23 8.61
C ILE A 232 10.24 -7.03 8.69
N ASN A 233 10.19 -8.01 9.59
CA ASN A 233 8.95 -8.68 9.97
C ASN A 233 8.32 -7.91 11.15
N PRO A 234 7.16 -7.26 10.98
CA PRO A 234 6.55 -6.48 12.06
C PRO A 234 6.19 -7.32 13.29
N GLU A 235 5.91 -8.63 13.16
CA GLU A 235 5.66 -9.50 14.33
C GLU A 235 6.91 -9.74 15.18
N GLU A 236 8.10 -9.65 14.59
CA GLU A 236 9.36 -9.82 15.32
C GLU A 236 9.79 -8.54 16.05
N VAL A 237 9.27 -7.39 15.61
CA VAL A 237 9.64 -6.07 16.14
C VAL A 237 8.59 -5.56 17.13
N LEU A 238 7.30 -5.74 16.82
CA LEU A 238 6.15 -5.36 17.66
C LEU A 238 5.70 -6.56 18.50
N PHE A 239 6.59 -7.08 19.37
CA PHE A 239 6.42 -8.37 20.06
C PHE A 239 5.23 -8.44 21.01
N ASP A 240 4.75 -7.30 21.52
CA ASP A 240 3.60 -7.18 22.42
C ASP A 240 2.29 -6.87 21.69
N TRP A 241 2.30 -6.89 20.35
CA TRP A 241 1.15 -6.55 19.51
C TRP A 241 0.43 -7.78 18.98
N THR A 242 -0.89 -7.67 18.88
CA THR A 242 -1.69 -8.70 18.22
C THR A 242 -1.57 -8.56 16.69
N PRO A 243 -1.76 -9.65 15.90
CA PRO A 243 -1.77 -9.55 14.44
C PRO A 243 -2.76 -8.50 13.90
N ASN A 244 -3.91 -8.34 14.57
CA ASN A 244 -4.91 -7.33 14.22
C ASN A 244 -4.42 -5.90 14.48
N ASP A 245 -3.68 -5.66 15.57
CA ASP A 245 -3.08 -4.35 15.84
C ASP A 245 -2.02 -3.99 14.80
N ILE A 246 -1.19 -4.96 14.41
CA ILE A 246 -0.19 -4.78 13.36
C ILE A 246 -0.87 -4.44 12.03
N GLU A 247 -1.90 -5.19 11.64
CA GLU A 247 -2.65 -4.92 10.42
C GLU A 247 -3.31 -3.52 10.46
N ASN A 248 -3.88 -3.14 11.60
CA ASN A 248 -4.46 -1.81 11.79
C ASN A 248 -3.43 -0.66 11.74
N LEU A 249 -2.18 -0.91 12.14
CA LEU A 249 -1.07 0.03 12.01
C LEU A 249 -0.60 0.16 10.55
N LEU A 250 -0.37 -0.96 9.87
CA LEU A 250 0.14 -0.97 8.49
C LEU A 250 -0.87 -0.43 7.47
N ARG A 251 -2.13 -0.29 7.86
CA ARG A 251 -3.21 0.38 7.10
C ARG A 251 -3.20 1.90 7.15
N ARG A 252 -2.39 2.51 8.04
CA ARG A 252 -2.34 3.97 8.20
C ARG A 252 -1.70 4.65 7.00
N GLY A 253 -2.11 5.88 6.72
CA GLY A 253 -1.67 6.65 5.55
C GLY A 253 -0.20 7.08 5.57
N ILE A 254 0.52 6.74 6.64
CA ILE A 254 1.97 6.93 6.79
C ILE A 254 2.79 5.96 5.91
N PHE A 255 2.17 4.85 5.50
CA PHE A 255 2.78 3.82 4.69
C PHE A 255 2.32 3.88 3.22
N ASP A 256 3.22 3.45 2.33
CA ASP A 256 3.03 3.39 0.88
C ASP A 256 3.19 1.98 0.37
N GLU A 257 2.71 1.75 -0.86
CA GLU A 257 3.11 0.58 -1.64
C GLU A 257 4.62 0.41 -1.71
N ALA A 258 5.03 -0.84 -1.53
CA ALA A 258 6.26 -1.35 -2.05
C ALA A 258 5.98 -2.61 -2.88
N THR A 259 6.98 -3.02 -3.65
CA THR A 259 6.85 -4.18 -4.52
C THR A 259 6.68 -5.47 -3.69
N TYR A 260 5.77 -6.35 -4.13
CA TYR A 260 5.70 -7.75 -3.67
C TYR A 260 5.41 -7.94 -2.17
N GLY A 261 4.20 -7.62 -1.72
CA GLY A 261 3.75 -7.97 -0.36
C GLY A 261 4.47 -7.18 0.73
N ARG A 262 4.84 -5.93 0.42
CA ARG A 262 5.61 -5.04 1.29
C ARG A 262 4.97 -3.66 1.31
N VAL A 263 5.25 -2.94 2.37
CA VAL A 263 5.02 -1.49 2.47
C VAL A 263 6.30 -0.78 2.87
N LYS A 264 6.36 0.53 2.65
CA LYS A 264 7.44 1.42 3.10
C LYS A 264 6.84 2.64 3.79
N PHE A 265 7.63 3.37 4.56
CA PHE A 265 7.26 4.74 4.89
C PHE A 265 7.19 5.60 3.64
N HIS A 266 6.27 6.55 3.62
CA HIS A 266 6.07 7.44 2.48
C HIS A 266 7.35 8.17 2.06
N HIS A 267 8.04 8.76 3.06
CA HIS A 267 9.24 9.54 2.81
C HIS A 267 10.31 9.32 3.88
N ARG A 268 11.58 9.41 3.49
CA ARG A 268 12.74 9.24 4.40
C ARG A 268 12.68 10.19 5.59
N ALA A 269 12.25 11.43 5.38
CA ALA A 269 12.17 12.41 6.45
C ALA A 269 11.26 11.98 7.61
N VAL A 270 10.21 11.20 7.34
CA VAL A 270 9.35 10.64 8.39
C VAL A 270 10.12 9.66 9.26
N ILE A 271 10.93 8.78 8.64
CA ILE A 271 11.79 7.82 9.35
C ILE A 271 12.80 8.56 10.21
N GLU A 272 13.52 9.53 9.64
CA GLU A 272 14.55 10.29 10.34
C GLU A 272 13.98 11.07 11.52
N TYR A 273 12.82 11.69 11.34
CA TYR A 273 12.13 12.41 12.39
C TYR A 273 11.69 11.48 13.54
N LEU A 274 11.08 10.34 13.21
CA LEU A 274 10.67 9.33 14.19
C LEU A 274 11.87 8.83 15.03
N ILE A 275 12.99 8.56 14.37
CA ILE A 275 14.21 8.09 15.05
C ILE A 275 14.83 9.18 15.91
N ALA A 276 14.82 10.44 15.44
CA ALA A 276 15.29 11.56 16.24
C ALA A 276 14.50 11.66 17.56
N LEU A 277 13.18 11.47 17.51
CA LEU A 277 12.34 11.43 18.70
C LEU A 277 12.61 10.22 19.58
N TRP A 278 12.84 9.04 18.99
CA TRP A 278 13.22 7.84 19.73
C TRP A 278 14.52 8.04 20.50
N ILE A 279 15.57 8.54 19.82
CA ILE A 279 16.87 8.83 20.42
C ILE A 279 16.73 9.90 21.50
N LYS A 280 15.93 10.95 21.25
CA LYS A 280 15.63 11.95 22.26
C LYS A 280 15.04 11.32 23.52
N ARG A 281 14.09 10.38 23.40
CA ARG A 281 13.55 9.67 24.56
C ARG A 281 14.58 8.81 25.28
N LEU A 282 15.50 8.16 24.56
CA LEU A 282 16.60 7.44 25.20
C LEU A 282 17.48 8.38 26.03
N ILE A 283 17.82 9.56 25.49
CA ILE A 283 18.59 10.59 26.19
C ILE A 283 17.84 11.06 27.44
N ASP A 284 16.57 11.40 27.31
CA ASP A 284 15.74 11.88 28.42
C ASP A 284 15.61 10.81 29.52
N ASN A 285 15.60 9.53 29.14
CA ASN A 285 15.62 8.38 30.05
C ASN A 285 17.02 7.99 30.56
N LYS A 286 18.02 8.86 30.38
CA LYS A 286 19.39 8.69 30.89
C LYS A 286 20.13 7.47 30.31
N CYS A 287 19.81 7.07 29.07
CA CYS A 287 20.61 6.09 28.35
C CYS A 287 22.08 6.58 28.27
N PRO A 288 23.08 5.73 28.58
CA PRO A 288 24.48 6.11 28.49
C PRO A 288 24.87 6.61 27.10
N GLN A 289 25.60 7.73 27.02
CA GLN A 289 25.99 8.36 25.75
C GLN A 289 26.68 7.40 24.77
N HIS A 290 27.50 6.47 25.26
CA HIS A 290 28.17 5.49 24.40
C HIS A 290 27.20 4.54 23.68
N GLN A 291 26.05 4.23 24.29
CA GLN A 291 25.02 3.39 23.65
C GLN A 291 24.31 4.17 22.53
N ILE A 292 24.03 5.45 22.77
CA ILE A 292 23.47 6.35 21.75
C ILE A 292 24.47 6.55 20.61
N ASN A 293 25.75 6.74 20.91
CA ASN A 293 26.78 6.88 19.89
C ASN A 293 26.93 5.61 19.06
N ASN A 294 26.83 4.41 19.65
CA ASN A 294 26.86 3.16 18.90
C ASN A 294 25.68 3.00 17.94
N ILE A 295 24.55 3.65 18.22
CA ILE A 295 23.40 3.71 17.31
C ILE A 295 23.68 4.68 16.16
N LEU A 296 24.16 5.88 16.48
CA LEU A 296 24.33 6.97 15.52
C LEU A 296 25.57 6.83 14.63
N PHE A 297 26.67 6.32 15.17
CA PHE A 297 27.97 6.33 14.53
C PHE A 297 28.43 4.89 14.22
N GLY A 298 28.99 4.74 13.03
CA GLY A 298 29.72 3.56 12.60
C GLY A 298 31.17 3.94 12.30
N THR A 299 32.04 2.95 12.25
CA THR A 299 33.42 3.15 11.82
C THR A 299 33.58 2.72 10.37
N THR A 300 33.89 3.69 9.50
CA THR A 300 34.27 3.43 8.10
C THR A 300 35.71 3.89 7.91
N PHE A 301 36.59 2.99 7.45
CA PHE A 301 38.03 3.29 7.23
C PHE A 301 38.76 3.96 8.41
N GLY A 302 38.36 3.68 9.66
CA GLY A 302 38.99 4.23 10.86
C GLY A 302 38.48 5.62 11.29
N PHE A 303 37.50 6.19 10.58
CA PHE A 303 36.80 7.42 10.96
C PHE A 303 35.40 7.10 11.49
N GLU A 304 34.95 7.85 12.51
CA GLU A 304 33.55 7.81 12.94
C GLU A 304 32.70 8.57 11.91
N GLU A 305 31.76 7.87 11.29
CA GLU A 305 30.78 8.43 10.37
C GLU A 305 29.38 8.22 10.93
N ILE A 306 28.47 9.15 10.65
CA ILE A 306 27.05 8.94 10.94
C ILE A 306 26.58 7.76 10.08
N LYS A 307 25.95 6.76 10.70
CA LYS A 307 25.35 5.64 9.98
C LYS A 307 24.23 6.20 9.10
N HIS A 308 24.51 6.39 7.82
CA HIS A 308 23.48 6.70 6.84
C HIS A 308 22.55 5.47 6.73
N SER A 309 21.26 5.70 6.94
CA SER A 309 20.17 4.78 6.59
C SER A 309 20.06 4.62 5.08
#